data_AF-T0QV67-F1
#
_entry.id   AF-T0QV67-F1
#
_cell.length_a   1.000
_cell.length_b   1.000
_cell.length_c   1.000
_cell.angle_alpha   90.00
_cell.angle_beta   90.00
_cell.angle_gamma   90.00
#
_symmetry.space_group_name_H-M   'P 1'
#
loop_
_entity.id
_entity.type
_entity.pdbx_description
1 polymer ?
#
loop_
_entity_poly.entity_id
_entity_poly.type
_entity_poly.pdbx_seq_one_letter_code
_entity_poly.pdbx_strand_id
1 'polypeptide(L)'
;MSRLGRYEKSSDADSIEKLTAKLTADLRNHIRFLGDYPILSTEWKEMAHNMTRFGEISEMERQLPKQENATLWECEELALRYILEDGKLNLCLRLLVEYKEYERNTLGRDFDAEAKDLLLKFERGLGVMLKNAWLHVEALQTTDLPLLVEYIASVLTFCHEEPEFFKTKDLEDCQEVIVLYYLHGLMKRLDDIGESRIMPLLQERQVFELVLWHLQHNHTSFSPDDVLVTAEVLAQICDSEDFQTHPTAYVATAEARQDLRVIQEEVLDDLVTDLDIRKRLRPLLDVVKDHGAGRK
;
A
#
# COMPACT_ATOMS: atom_id res chain seq x y z
N MET A 1 -0.20 57.60 -2.63
CA MET A 1 0.50 56.35 -2.98
C MET A 1 -0.33 55.17 -2.48
N SER A 2 -1.35 54.82 -3.25
CA SER A 2 -2.42 53.88 -2.89
C SER A 2 -2.94 53.25 -4.19
N ARG A 3 -3.26 51.95 -4.14
CA ARG A 3 -3.88 51.08 -5.17
C ARG A 3 -3.00 50.14 -5.99
N LEU A 4 -1.69 50.35 -6.15
CA LEU A 4 -0.85 49.44 -6.96
C LEU A 4 -0.46 48.14 -6.24
N GLY A 5 -0.06 48.19 -4.97
CA GLY A 5 0.36 47.00 -4.20
C GLY A 5 -0.76 46.05 -3.75
N ARG A 6 -2.04 46.36 -4.02
CA ARG A 6 -3.18 45.46 -3.74
C ARG A 6 -3.61 44.64 -4.96
N TYR A 7 -3.27 45.09 -6.18
CA TYR A 7 -3.64 44.40 -7.42
C TYR A 7 -2.63 43.32 -7.82
N GLU A 8 -1.33 43.50 -7.54
CA GLU A 8 -0.31 42.49 -7.84
C GLU A 8 -0.47 41.23 -6.97
N LYS A 9 -0.87 41.36 -5.69
CA LYS A 9 -1.12 40.21 -4.82
C LYS A 9 -2.40 39.44 -5.17
N SER A 10 -3.40 40.09 -5.76
CA SER A 10 -4.63 39.41 -6.17
C SER A 10 -4.50 38.76 -7.54
N SER A 11 -3.71 39.32 -8.47
CA SER A 11 -3.54 38.71 -9.80
C SER A 11 -2.72 37.43 -9.77
N ASP A 12 -1.73 37.33 -8.87
CA ASP A 12 -0.95 36.11 -8.68
C ASP A 12 -1.71 35.05 -7.90
N ALA A 13 -2.53 35.46 -6.91
CA ALA A 13 -3.45 34.54 -6.24
C ALA A 13 -4.51 34.00 -7.21
N ASP A 14 -5.14 34.86 -8.02
CA ASP A 14 -6.12 34.47 -9.05
C ASP A 14 -5.49 33.61 -10.17
N SER A 15 -4.20 33.81 -10.48
CA SER A 15 -3.50 33.01 -11.50
C SER A 15 -3.11 31.63 -10.98
N ILE A 16 -2.66 31.54 -9.73
CA ILE A 16 -2.41 30.28 -9.03
C ILE A 16 -3.71 29.52 -8.81
N GLU A 17 -4.79 30.19 -8.37
CA GLU A 17 -6.10 29.56 -8.17
C GLU A 17 -6.70 29.04 -9.48
N LYS A 18 -6.51 29.77 -10.60
CA LYS A 18 -6.86 29.28 -11.95
C LYS A 18 -5.97 28.12 -12.40
N LEU A 19 -4.68 28.13 -12.07
CA LEU A 19 -3.77 27.03 -12.38
C LEU A 19 -4.18 25.78 -11.61
N THR A 20 -4.41 25.90 -10.30
CA THR A 20 -4.92 24.84 -9.43
C THR A 20 -6.26 24.32 -9.94
N ALA A 21 -7.22 25.19 -10.25
CA ALA A 21 -8.51 24.79 -10.80
C ALA A 21 -8.39 24.06 -12.16
N LYS A 22 -7.45 24.46 -13.02
CA LYS A 22 -7.17 23.77 -14.28
C LYS A 22 -6.50 22.41 -14.04
N LEU A 23 -5.52 22.34 -13.14
CA LEU A 23 -4.85 21.10 -12.74
C LEU A 23 -5.87 20.11 -12.14
N THR A 24 -6.83 20.59 -11.35
CA THR A 24 -7.93 19.81 -10.77
C THR A 24 -9.00 19.40 -11.80
N ALA A 25 -9.31 20.25 -12.79
CA ALA A 25 -10.24 19.89 -13.86
C ALA A 25 -9.66 18.81 -14.78
N ASP A 26 -8.36 18.91 -15.09
CA ASP A 26 -7.63 17.89 -15.84
C ASP A 26 -7.58 16.56 -15.06
N LEU A 27 -7.41 16.62 -13.74
CA LEU A 27 -7.43 15.45 -12.84
C LEU A 27 -8.70 14.61 -12.98
N ARG A 28 -9.88 15.24 -12.90
CA ARG A 28 -11.16 14.51 -12.99
C ARG A 28 -11.37 13.88 -14.38
N ASN A 29 -10.96 14.56 -15.44
CA ASN A 29 -11.04 14.00 -16.79
C ASN A 29 -10.15 12.77 -16.94
N HIS A 30 -8.92 12.82 -16.41
CA HIS A 30 -8.02 11.68 -16.40
C HIS A 30 -8.58 10.50 -15.57
N ILE A 31 -9.27 10.76 -14.44
CA ILE A 31 -9.93 9.70 -13.63
C ILE A 31 -11.08 9.05 -14.41
N ARG A 32 -11.86 9.85 -15.15
CA ARG A 32 -12.92 9.33 -16.01
C ARG A 32 -12.36 8.45 -17.12
N PHE A 33 -11.21 8.82 -17.66
CA PHE A 33 -10.51 8.07 -18.71
C PHE A 33 -9.97 6.72 -18.26
N LEU A 34 -9.74 6.51 -16.95
CA LEU A 34 -9.33 5.20 -16.41
C LEU A 34 -10.23 4.09 -16.96
N GLY A 35 -9.63 3.05 -17.51
CA GLY A 35 -10.36 1.99 -18.19
C GLY A 35 -9.58 0.69 -18.17
N ASP A 36 -10.32 -0.38 -18.45
CA ASP A 36 -9.77 -1.71 -18.67
C ASP A 36 -9.24 -1.78 -20.10
N TYR A 37 -7.97 -1.38 -20.27
CA TYR A 37 -7.29 -1.31 -21.56
C TYR A 37 -6.18 -2.37 -21.60
N PRO A 38 -5.99 -3.07 -22.73
CA PRO A 38 -4.90 -4.03 -22.84
C PRO A 38 -3.54 -3.39 -22.56
N ILE A 39 -2.71 -4.03 -21.75
CA ILE A 39 -1.40 -3.50 -21.36
C ILE A 39 -0.53 -3.18 -22.59
N LEU A 40 0.07 -2.00 -22.60
CA LEU A 40 0.82 -1.39 -23.72
C LEU A 40 0.00 -1.04 -24.98
N SER A 41 -1.33 -1.12 -24.96
CA SER A 41 -2.18 -0.46 -25.96
C SER A 41 -2.03 1.06 -25.92
N THR A 42 -2.46 1.76 -26.98
CA THR A 42 -2.35 3.22 -27.05
C THR A 42 -3.06 3.90 -25.88
N GLU A 43 -4.27 3.44 -25.55
CA GLU A 43 -5.09 3.95 -24.46
C GLU A 43 -4.46 3.62 -23.10
N TRP A 44 -3.89 2.42 -22.93
CA TRP A 44 -3.19 2.06 -21.71
C TRP A 44 -1.93 2.91 -21.50
N LYS A 45 -1.16 3.19 -22.56
CA LYS A 45 0.02 4.06 -22.45
C LYS A 45 -0.35 5.49 -22.05
N GLU A 46 -1.44 6.03 -22.61
CA GLU A 46 -1.98 7.33 -22.20
C GLU A 46 -2.41 7.31 -20.73
N MET A 47 -3.08 6.24 -20.29
CA MET A 47 -3.45 6.05 -18.89
C MET A 47 -2.21 5.99 -17.98
N ALA A 48 -1.19 5.21 -18.34
CA ALA A 48 0.05 5.04 -17.59
C ALA A 48 0.84 6.35 -17.44
N HIS A 49 0.89 7.18 -18.49
CA HIS A 49 1.47 8.53 -18.39
C HIS A 49 0.78 9.41 -17.35
N ASN A 50 -0.54 9.29 -17.24
CA ASN A 50 -1.31 10.05 -16.26
C ASN A 50 -1.15 9.49 -14.83
N MET A 51 -0.84 8.20 -14.66
CA MET A 51 -0.75 7.54 -13.34
C MET A 51 0.33 8.13 -12.45
N THR A 52 1.51 8.46 -12.99
CA THR A 52 2.59 9.09 -12.20
C THR A 52 2.10 10.36 -11.53
N ARG A 53 1.44 11.22 -12.30
CA ARG A 53 0.91 12.49 -11.80
C ARG A 53 -0.18 12.28 -10.75
N PHE A 54 -0.99 11.22 -10.86
CA PHE A 54 -1.96 10.88 -9.82
C PHE A 54 -1.30 10.45 -8.51
N GLY A 55 -0.30 9.57 -8.59
CA GLY A 55 0.48 9.15 -7.44
C GLY A 55 1.09 10.36 -6.72
N GLU A 56 1.79 11.22 -7.46
CA GLU A 56 2.41 12.45 -6.95
C GLU A 56 1.40 13.41 -6.32
N ILE A 57 0.25 13.66 -6.97
CA ILE A 57 -0.79 14.53 -6.41
C ILE A 57 -1.35 13.92 -5.13
N SER A 58 -1.68 12.61 -5.12
CA SER A 58 -2.22 11.95 -3.93
C SER A 58 -1.24 11.99 -2.76
N GLU A 59 0.07 11.85 -3.03
CA GLU A 59 1.11 11.88 -2.02
C GLU A 59 1.32 13.29 -1.46
N MET A 60 1.28 14.31 -2.33
CA MET A 60 1.31 15.70 -1.91
C MET A 60 0.08 16.05 -1.05
N GLU A 61 -1.12 15.65 -1.49
CA GLU A 61 -2.37 15.89 -0.76
C GLU A 61 -2.37 15.19 0.62
N ARG A 62 -1.77 13.99 0.70
CA ARG A 62 -1.61 13.25 1.97
C ARG A 62 -0.81 14.02 3.01
N GLN A 63 0.21 14.76 2.59
CA GLN A 63 1.11 15.51 3.46
C GLN A 63 0.53 16.86 3.94
N LEU A 64 -0.61 17.27 3.40
CA LEU A 64 -1.27 18.50 3.84
C LEU A 64 -1.73 18.36 5.31
N PRO A 65 -1.71 19.44 6.10
CA PRO A 65 -2.20 19.42 7.48
C PRO A 65 -3.67 18.99 7.54
N LYS A 66 -3.97 17.93 8.30
CA LYS A 66 -5.32 17.40 8.50
C LYS A 66 -5.76 17.61 9.95
N GLN A 67 -7.06 17.79 10.15
CA GLN A 67 -7.63 17.69 11.49
C GLN A 67 -7.55 16.24 11.95
N GLU A 68 -7.33 16.01 13.25
CA GLU A 68 -7.36 14.66 13.81
C GLU A 68 -8.72 14.02 13.54
N ASN A 69 -8.71 12.80 13.00
CA ASN A 69 -9.90 12.02 12.62
C ASN A 69 -10.75 12.64 11.50
N ALA A 70 -10.19 13.54 10.68
CA ALA A 70 -10.88 14.02 9.50
C ALA A 70 -11.20 12.87 8.53
N THR A 71 -12.44 12.86 8.05
CA THR A 71 -12.91 11.97 6.99
C THR A 71 -12.29 12.34 5.64
N LEU A 72 -12.35 11.44 4.66
CA LEU A 72 -11.89 11.75 3.30
C LEU A 72 -12.60 12.99 2.73
N TRP A 73 -13.87 13.17 3.08
CA TRP A 73 -14.72 14.29 2.64
C TRP A 73 -14.38 15.63 3.30
N GLU A 74 -13.59 15.60 4.37
CA GLU A 74 -13.10 16.79 5.09
C GLU A 74 -11.64 17.12 4.73
N CYS A 75 -10.87 16.15 4.24
CA CYS A 75 -9.46 16.32 3.84
C CYS A 75 -9.29 16.87 2.42
N GLU A 76 -8.31 17.74 2.14
CA GLU A 76 -8.02 18.26 0.79
C GLU A 76 -7.39 17.23 -0.17
N GLU A 77 -7.94 16.01 -0.23
CA GLU A 77 -7.50 14.88 -1.06
C GLU A 77 -8.41 14.70 -2.28
N LEU A 78 -8.35 15.67 -3.21
CA LEU A 78 -9.25 15.73 -4.37
C LEU A 78 -9.05 14.53 -5.31
N ALA A 79 -7.82 14.04 -5.48
CA ALA A 79 -7.55 12.88 -6.32
C ALA A 79 -8.32 11.65 -5.82
N LEU A 80 -8.22 11.38 -4.51
CA LEU A 80 -8.87 10.24 -3.87
C LEU A 80 -10.39 10.40 -3.89
N ARG A 81 -10.92 11.59 -3.58
CA ARG A 81 -12.36 11.87 -3.64
C ARG A 81 -12.94 11.59 -5.02
N TYR A 82 -12.30 12.07 -6.09
CA TYR A 82 -12.80 11.83 -7.44
C TYR A 82 -12.81 10.36 -7.84
N ILE A 83 -11.83 9.57 -7.39
CA ILE A 83 -11.81 8.11 -7.63
C ILE A 83 -12.99 7.43 -6.95
N LEU A 84 -13.29 7.80 -5.71
CA LEU A 84 -14.42 7.26 -4.97
C LEU A 84 -15.76 7.73 -5.58
N GLU A 85 -15.91 9.03 -5.86
CA GLU A 85 -17.11 9.61 -6.47
C GLU A 85 -17.46 8.96 -7.82
N ASP A 86 -16.46 8.75 -8.67
CA ASP A 86 -16.66 8.16 -10.01
C ASP A 86 -16.65 6.61 -9.96
N GLY A 87 -16.57 5.99 -8.77
CA GLY A 87 -16.67 4.54 -8.57
C GLY A 87 -15.50 3.73 -9.14
N LYS A 88 -14.31 4.35 -9.26
CA LYS A 88 -13.14 3.78 -9.95
C LYS A 88 -12.21 2.98 -9.03
N LEU A 89 -12.41 3.00 -7.71
CA LEU A 89 -11.49 2.36 -6.77
C LEU A 89 -11.27 0.85 -7.04
N ASN A 90 -12.36 0.11 -7.24
CA ASN A 90 -12.28 -1.33 -7.58
C ASN A 90 -11.81 -1.60 -9.02
N LEU A 91 -11.93 -0.62 -9.92
CA LEU A 91 -11.27 -0.71 -11.22
C LEU A 91 -9.75 -0.62 -11.04
N CYS A 92 -9.27 0.36 -10.28
CA CYS A 92 -7.85 0.54 -9.99
C CYS A 92 -7.22 -0.72 -9.38
N LEU A 93 -7.88 -1.36 -8.41
CA LEU A 93 -7.41 -2.63 -7.85
C LEU A 93 -7.31 -3.73 -8.92
N ARG A 94 -8.34 -3.90 -9.77
CA ARG A 94 -8.31 -4.90 -10.86
C ARG A 94 -7.21 -4.64 -11.88
N LEU A 95 -6.96 -3.38 -12.21
CA LEU A 95 -5.88 -3.00 -13.12
C LEU A 95 -4.49 -3.33 -12.53
N LEU A 96 -4.30 -3.19 -11.21
CA LEU A 96 -3.07 -3.64 -10.55
C LEU A 96 -2.93 -5.17 -10.56
N VAL A 97 -4.01 -5.91 -10.36
CA VAL A 97 -4.01 -7.38 -10.45
C VAL A 97 -3.55 -7.80 -11.86
N GLU A 98 -4.20 -7.28 -12.91
CA GLU A 98 -3.84 -7.58 -14.29
C GLU A 98 -2.40 -7.20 -14.61
N TYR A 99 -1.94 -6.02 -14.14
CA TYR A 99 -0.56 -5.60 -14.33
C TYR A 99 0.44 -6.56 -13.70
N LYS A 100 0.21 -7.03 -12.47
CA LYS A 100 1.13 -7.97 -11.81
C LYS A 100 1.11 -9.34 -12.46
N GLU A 101 -0.04 -9.81 -12.92
CA GLU A 101 -0.10 -11.03 -13.75
C GLU A 101 0.69 -10.86 -15.04
N TYR A 102 0.56 -9.72 -15.72
CA TYR A 102 1.33 -9.42 -16.92
C TYR A 102 2.84 -9.35 -16.67
N GLU A 103 3.28 -8.68 -15.61
CA GLU A 103 4.70 -8.59 -15.25
C GLU A 103 5.29 -9.98 -15.01
N ARG A 104 4.59 -10.83 -14.23
CA ARG A 104 5.00 -12.22 -13.97
C ARG A 104 5.05 -13.05 -15.25
N ASN A 105 4.05 -12.93 -16.11
CA ASN A 105 3.98 -13.67 -17.37
C ASN A 105 4.99 -13.18 -18.43
N THR A 106 5.62 -12.03 -18.21
CA THR A 106 6.61 -11.45 -19.12
C THR A 106 8.01 -11.37 -18.51
N LEU A 107 8.26 -12.09 -17.42
CA LEU A 107 9.59 -12.23 -16.85
C LEU A 107 10.59 -12.72 -17.91
N GLY A 108 11.76 -12.05 -17.97
CA GLY A 108 12.80 -12.33 -18.95
C GLY A 108 12.52 -11.80 -20.36
N ARG A 109 11.35 -11.20 -20.62
CA ARG A 109 11.10 -10.47 -21.86
C ARG A 109 11.84 -9.14 -21.84
N ASP A 110 12.57 -8.86 -22.91
CA ASP A 110 13.20 -7.56 -23.06
C ASP A 110 12.22 -6.56 -23.70
N PHE A 111 11.90 -5.52 -22.94
CA PHE A 111 11.12 -4.37 -23.38
C PHE A 111 12.04 -3.22 -23.77
N ASP A 112 11.61 -2.39 -24.72
CA ASP A 112 12.31 -1.13 -24.99
C ASP A 112 12.24 -0.19 -23.78
N ALA A 113 13.10 0.83 -23.77
CA ALA A 113 13.22 1.74 -22.63
C ALA A 113 11.93 2.53 -22.34
N GLU A 114 11.15 2.85 -23.37
CA GLU A 114 9.88 3.57 -23.25
C GLU A 114 8.82 2.70 -22.56
N ALA A 115 8.68 1.44 -22.98
CA ALA A 115 7.75 0.50 -22.37
C ALA A 115 8.13 0.20 -20.92
N LYS A 116 9.43 0.04 -20.60
CA LYS A 116 9.90 -0.16 -19.22
C LYS A 116 9.54 1.02 -18.33
N ASP A 117 9.79 2.24 -18.79
CA ASP A 117 9.43 3.47 -18.09
C ASP A 117 7.92 3.57 -17.85
N LEU A 118 7.11 3.23 -18.86
CA LEU A 118 5.64 3.26 -18.75
C LEU A 118 5.08 2.22 -17.76
N LEU A 119 5.61 1.01 -17.76
CA LEU A 119 5.21 -0.04 -16.82
C LEU A 119 5.50 0.40 -15.38
N LEU A 120 6.70 0.96 -15.13
CA LEU A 120 7.09 1.47 -13.82
C LEU A 120 6.20 2.63 -13.37
N LYS A 121 5.94 3.58 -14.27
CA LYS A 121 5.08 4.74 -14.01
C LYS A 121 3.65 4.35 -13.65
N PHE A 122 3.12 3.34 -14.34
CA PHE A 122 1.81 2.78 -14.04
C PHE A 122 1.79 2.13 -12.66
N GLU A 123 2.72 1.21 -12.38
CA GLU A 123 2.79 0.47 -11.11
C GLU A 123 2.88 1.40 -9.91
N ARG A 124 3.83 2.34 -9.95
CA ARG A 124 4.10 3.27 -8.84
C ARG A 124 2.93 4.23 -8.65
N GLY A 125 2.49 4.87 -9.73
CA GLY A 125 1.45 5.88 -9.67
C GLY A 125 0.12 5.32 -9.14
N LEU A 126 -0.30 4.18 -9.68
CA LEU A 126 -1.52 3.50 -9.25
C LEU A 126 -1.39 2.93 -7.83
N GLY A 127 -0.21 2.39 -7.51
CA GLY A 127 0.09 1.82 -6.20
C GLY A 127 0.03 2.84 -5.07
N VAL A 128 0.76 3.94 -5.21
CA VAL A 128 0.78 5.04 -4.24
C VAL A 128 -0.60 5.64 -4.03
N MET A 129 -1.37 5.81 -5.11
CA MET A 129 -2.72 6.33 -5.04
C MET A 129 -3.64 5.40 -4.23
N LEU A 130 -3.57 4.07 -4.44
CA LEU A 130 -4.35 3.10 -3.65
C LEU A 130 -3.87 2.99 -2.21
N LYS A 131 -2.54 3.08 -1.98
CA LYS A 131 -1.92 3.15 -0.65
C LYS A 131 -2.54 4.27 0.16
N ASN A 132 -2.69 5.44 -0.46
CA ASN A 132 -3.23 6.63 0.18
C ASN A 132 -4.76 6.55 0.33
N ALA A 133 -5.47 5.96 -0.63
CA ALA A 133 -6.91 5.70 -0.53
C ALA A 133 -7.25 4.85 0.71
N TRP A 134 -6.56 3.73 0.91
CA TRP A 134 -6.87 2.78 1.99
C TRP A 134 -6.39 3.19 3.39
N LEU A 135 -5.91 4.42 3.56
CA LEU A 135 -5.81 5.04 4.89
C LEU A 135 -7.19 5.49 5.42
N HIS A 136 -8.16 5.63 4.52
CA HIS A 136 -9.52 6.09 4.80
C HIS A 136 -10.49 4.92 4.87
N VAL A 137 -11.31 4.88 5.92
CA VAL A 137 -12.28 3.80 6.14
C VAL A 137 -13.35 3.78 5.04
N GLU A 138 -13.71 4.94 4.51
CA GLU A 138 -14.72 5.09 3.44
C GLU A 138 -14.27 4.42 2.14
N ALA A 139 -12.97 4.50 1.83
CA ALA A 139 -12.39 3.79 0.70
C ALA A 139 -12.41 2.28 0.94
N LEU A 140 -12.02 1.83 2.14
CA LEU A 140 -12.04 0.40 2.49
C LEU A 140 -13.45 -0.20 2.46
N GLN A 141 -14.46 0.51 2.95
CA GLN A 141 -15.87 0.07 2.95
C GLN A 141 -16.46 -0.08 1.54
N THR A 142 -15.89 0.60 0.54
CA THR A 142 -16.31 0.49 -0.87
C THR A 142 -15.41 -0.42 -1.70
N THR A 143 -14.32 -0.90 -1.11
CA THR A 143 -13.35 -1.79 -1.78
C THR A 143 -13.84 -3.24 -1.76
N ASP A 144 -13.55 -3.98 -2.82
CA ASP A 144 -13.60 -5.44 -2.84
C ASP A 144 -12.45 -5.99 -1.99
N LEU A 145 -12.70 -6.10 -0.68
CA LEU A 145 -11.69 -6.51 0.31
C LEU A 145 -11.20 -7.95 0.09
N PRO A 146 -12.05 -8.94 -0.30
CA PRO A 146 -11.54 -10.24 -0.72
C PRO A 146 -10.51 -10.15 -1.86
N LEU A 147 -10.80 -9.39 -2.91
CA LEU A 147 -9.85 -9.20 -4.01
C LEU A 147 -8.55 -8.53 -3.55
N LEU A 148 -8.64 -7.54 -2.64
CA LEU A 148 -7.46 -6.88 -2.09
C LEU A 148 -6.57 -7.87 -1.33
N VAL A 149 -7.15 -8.69 -0.46
CA VAL A 149 -6.40 -9.70 0.31
C VAL A 149 -5.78 -10.75 -0.62
N GLU A 150 -6.53 -11.22 -1.62
CA GLU A 150 -6.00 -12.14 -2.64
C GLU A 150 -4.85 -11.53 -3.42
N TYR A 151 -4.96 -10.24 -3.78
CA TYR A 151 -3.90 -9.53 -4.47
C TYR A 151 -2.62 -9.42 -3.61
N ILE A 152 -2.75 -8.99 -2.35
CA ILE A 152 -1.64 -8.90 -1.38
C ILE A 152 -0.96 -10.27 -1.25
N ALA A 153 -1.75 -11.31 -1.01
CA ALA A 153 -1.24 -12.68 -0.91
C ALA A 153 -0.50 -13.09 -2.18
N SER A 154 -1.07 -12.84 -3.36
CA SER A 154 -0.44 -13.20 -4.63
C SER A 154 0.93 -12.54 -4.82
N VAL A 155 1.10 -11.28 -4.41
CA VAL A 155 2.37 -10.54 -4.53
C VAL A 155 3.40 -11.12 -3.58
N LEU A 156 3.02 -11.35 -2.32
CA LEU A 156 3.93 -11.92 -1.33
C LEU A 156 4.31 -13.38 -1.65
N THR A 157 3.38 -14.18 -2.16
CA THR A 157 3.67 -15.54 -2.66
C THR A 157 4.69 -15.48 -3.79
N PHE A 158 4.52 -14.56 -4.75
CA PHE A 158 5.48 -14.42 -5.83
C PHE A 158 6.88 -13.99 -5.32
N CYS A 159 6.96 -13.07 -4.34
CA CYS A 159 8.24 -12.74 -3.70
C CYS A 159 8.90 -13.95 -3.00
N HIS A 160 8.09 -14.83 -2.43
CA HIS A 160 8.55 -16.07 -1.78
C HIS A 160 9.05 -17.10 -2.79
N GLU A 161 8.33 -17.27 -3.91
CA GLU A 161 8.67 -18.23 -4.97
C GLU A 161 9.85 -17.77 -5.84
N GLU A 162 9.98 -16.46 -6.10
CA GLU A 162 10.98 -15.86 -6.98
C GLU A 162 11.86 -14.81 -6.24
N PRO A 163 12.65 -15.21 -5.23
CA PRO A 163 13.41 -14.27 -4.39
C PRO A 163 14.48 -13.48 -5.16
N GLU A 164 15.01 -14.02 -6.26
CA GLU A 164 16.00 -13.32 -7.09
C GLU A 164 15.38 -12.18 -7.91
N PHE A 165 14.09 -12.27 -8.26
CA PHE A 165 13.38 -11.18 -8.90
C PHE A 165 13.37 -9.95 -7.98
N PHE A 166 13.01 -10.15 -6.71
CA PHE A 166 12.98 -9.09 -5.70
C PHE A 166 14.34 -8.38 -5.56
N LYS A 167 15.45 -9.15 -5.48
CA LYS A 167 16.81 -8.60 -5.32
C LYS A 167 17.29 -7.73 -6.48
N THR A 168 16.72 -7.93 -7.67
CA THR A 168 17.13 -7.20 -8.89
C THR A 168 16.19 -6.06 -9.27
N LYS A 169 15.00 -6.01 -8.64
CA LYS A 169 13.99 -5.00 -8.91
C LYS A 169 14.28 -3.71 -8.14
N ASP A 170 13.95 -2.58 -8.76
CA ASP A 170 13.86 -1.31 -8.06
C ASP A 170 12.59 -1.30 -7.20
N LEU A 171 12.78 -1.31 -5.88
CA LEU A 171 11.72 -1.49 -4.90
C LEU A 171 10.95 -0.22 -4.56
N GLU A 172 11.44 0.96 -4.98
CA GLU A 172 10.77 2.22 -4.70
C GLU A 172 9.35 2.21 -5.27
N ASP A 173 8.37 2.38 -4.38
CA ASP A 173 6.94 2.37 -4.67
C ASP A 173 6.46 1.19 -5.55
N CYS A 174 7.16 0.05 -5.49
CA CYS A 174 6.74 -1.17 -6.17
C CYS A 174 5.69 -1.93 -5.37
N GLN A 175 4.93 -2.82 -6.03
CA GLN A 175 3.89 -3.58 -5.32
C GLN A 175 4.48 -4.55 -4.30
N GLU A 176 5.69 -5.05 -4.50
CA GLU A 176 6.37 -5.94 -3.55
C GLU A 176 6.53 -5.32 -2.15
N VAL A 177 6.64 -3.98 -2.06
CA VAL A 177 6.68 -3.25 -0.78
C VAL A 177 5.33 -2.64 -0.44
N ILE A 178 4.68 -2.00 -1.42
CA ILE A 178 3.45 -1.23 -1.18
C ILE A 178 2.30 -2.09 -0.62
N VAL A 179 2.23 -3.39 -0.97
CA VAL A 179 1.18 -4.27 -0.42
C VAL A 179 1.18 -4.37 1.11
N LEU A 180 2.33 -4.13 1.75
CA LEU A 180 2.44 -4.07 3.21
C LEU A 180 1.72 -2.84 3.78
N TYR A 181 1.73 -1.73 3.05
CA TYR A 181 0.97 -0.53 3.43
C TYR A 181 -0.54 -0.71 3.20
N TYR A 182 -0.95 -1.45 2.16
CA TYR A 182 -2.35 -1.79 1.97
C TYR A 182 -2.87 -2.62 3.14
N LEU A 183 -2.10 -3.64 3.52
CA LEU A 183 -2.43 -4.51 4.64
C LEU A 183 -2.43 -3.71 5.95
N HIS A 184 -1.49 -2.79 6.15
CA HIS A 184 -1.46 -1.90 7.30
C HIS A 184 -2.72 -1.01 7.40
N GLY A 185 -3.14 -0.40 6.29
CA GLY A 185 -4.36 0.41 6.23
C GLY A 185 -5.61 -0.40 6.56
N LEU A 186 -5.72 -1.60 5.97
CA LEU A 186 -6.79 -2.57 6.23
C LEU A 186 -6.85 -2.97 7.70
N MET A 187 -5.72 -3.41 8.26
CA MET A 187 -5.65 -3.93 9.63
C MET A 187 -5.90 -2.84 10.69
N LYS A 188 -5.40 -1.62 10.46
CA LYS A 188 -5.64 -0.49 11.35
C LYS A 188 -7.13 -0.08 11.45
N ARG A 189 -7.93 -0.45 10.45
CA ARG A 189 -9.37 -0.13 10.35
C ARG A 189 -10.25 -1.36 10.42
N LEU A 190 -9.70 -2.52 10.78
CA LEU A 190 -10.41 -3.82 10.72
C LEU A 190 -11.78 -3.75 11.42
N ASP A 191 -11.82 -3.16 12.61
CA ASP A 191 -13.05 -3.00 13.41
C ASP A 191 -14.03 -1.99 12.78
N ASP A 192 -13.51 -0.90 12.20
CA ASP A 192 -14.32 0.17 11.61
C ASP A 192 -14.98 -0.25 10.28
N ILE A 193 -14.37 -1.21 9.57
CA ILE A 193 -14.90 -1.77 8.32
C ILE A 193 -16.12 -2.66 8.59
N GLY A 194 -16.10 -3.39 9.71
CA GLY A 194 -17.17 -4.32 10.08
C GLY A 194 -17.25 -5.60 9.21
N GLU A 195 -16.16 -5.98 8.54
CA GLU A 195 -16.10 -7.17 7.67
C GLU A 195 -15.37 -8.34 8.36
N SER A 196 -16.17 -9.22 8.96
CA SER A 196 -15.68 -10.41 9.70
C SER A 196 -14.89 -11.42 8.87
N ARG A 197 -15.01 -11.40 7.53
CA ARG A 197 -14.36 -12.40 6.66
C ARG A 197 -12.89 -12.13 6.39
N ILE A 198 -12.36 -10.95 6.73
CA ILE A 198 -10.96 -10.58 6.45
C ILE A 198 -10.00 -11.53 7.16
N MET A 199 -10.11 -11.71 8.47
CA MET A 199 -9.18 -12.56 9.23
C MET A 199 -9.18 -14.02 8.75
N PRO A 200 -10.35 -14.69 8.59
CA PRO A 200 -10.40 -16.01 7.97
C PRO A 200 -9.71 -16.09 6.60
N LEU A 201 -9.85 -15.06 5.76
CA LEU A 201 -9.22 -15.02 4.45
C LEU A 201 -7.69 -14.80 4.54
N LEU A 202 -7.22 -13.96 5.47
CA LEU A 202 -5.78 -13.82 5.74
C LEU A 202 -5.17 -15.15 6.19
N GLN A 203 -5.89 -15.91 7.02
CA GLN A 203 -5.49 -17.24 7.44
C GLN A 203 -5.46 -18.22 6.26
N GLU A 204 -6.54 -18.29 5.46
CA GLU A 204 -6.64 -19.18 4.29
C GLU A 204 -5.51 -18.93 3.28
N ARG A 205 -5.17 -17.66 3.06
CA ARG A 205 -4.11 -17.23 2.14
C ARG A 205 -2.72 -17.18 2.79
N GLN A 206 -2.59 -17.63 4.04
CA GLN A 206 -1.32 -17.68 4.79
C GLN A 206 -0.58 -16.34 4.85
N VAL A 207 -1.31 -15.22 4.86
CA VAL A 207 -0.72 -13.88 4.73
C VAL A 207 0.24 -13.57 5.87
N PHE A 208 -0.05 -14.03 7.10
CA PHE A 208 0.86 -13.83 8.23
C PHE A 208 2.23 -14.46 7.99
N GLU A 209 2.29 -15.73 7.57
CA GLU A 209 3.55 -16.43 7.31
C GLU A 209 4.28 -15.80 6.11
N LEU A 210 3.55 -15.38 5.08
CA LEU A 210 4.12 -14.69 3.91
C LEU A 210 4.75 -13.34 4.29
N VAL A 211 4.07 -12.51 5.09
CA VAL A 211 4.61 -11.22 5.56
C VAL A 211 5.83 -11.45 6.46
N LEU A 212 5.77 -12.44 7.34
CA LEU A 212 6.86 -12.80 8.24
C LEU A 212 8.12 -13.21 7.46
N TRP A 213 7.96 -14.13 6.49
CA TRP A 213 9.03 -14.55 5.61
C TRP A 213 9.60 -13.35 4.84
N HIS A 214 8.72 -12.49 4.33
CA HIS A 214 9.11 -11.33 3.53
C HIS A 214 9.94 -10.33 4.34
N LEU A 215 9.55 -10.06 5.59
CA LEU A 215 10.33 -9.24 6.51
C LEU A 215 11.69 -9.88 6.78
N GLN A 216 11.72 -11.15 7.14
CA GLN A 216 12.96 -11.84 7.48
C GLN A 216 13.98 -11.81 6.34
N HIS A 217 13.53 -12.09 5.11
CA HIS A 217 14.43 -12.21 3.97
C HIS A 217 14.79 -10.88 3.30
N ASN A 218 13.93 -9.87 3.42
CA ASN A 218 14.05 -8.64 2.61
C ASN A 218 14.24 -7.35 3.43
N HIS A 219 14.21 -7.39 4.77
CA HIS A 219 14.34 -6.20 5.60
C HIS A 219 15.60 -5.35 5.32
N THR A 220 16.69 -5.96 4.87
CA THR A 220 17.93 -5.24 4.52
C THR A 220 17.81 -4.38 3.25
N SER A 221 16.84 -4.68 2.40
CA SER A 221 16.53 -3.92 1.18
C SER A 221 15.41 -2.89 1.39
N PHE A 222 14.76 -2.92 2.55
CA PHE A 222 13.69 -2.01 2.93
C PHE A 222 14.23 -0.71 3.53
N SER A 223 13.44 0.36 3.39
CA SER A 223 13.68 1.55 4.20
C SER A 223 13.31 1.28 5.68
N PRO A 224 13.83 2.06 6.64
CA PRO A 224 13.44 1.92 8.04
C PRO A 224 11.93 2.00 8.28
N ASP A 225 11.24 2.84 7.49
CA ASP A 225 9.78 2.99 7.57
C ASP A 225 9.06 1.74 7.05
N ASP A 226 9.53 1.14 5.95
CA ASP A 226 8.96 -0.10 5.41
C ASP A 226 9.14 -1.26 6.40
N VAL A 227 10.31 -1.37 7.04
CA VAL A 227 10.58 -2.36 8.10
C VAL A 227 9.60 -2.18 9.26
N LEU A 228 9.42 -0.94 9.72
CA LEU A 228 8.50 -0.64 10.81
C LEU A 228 7.05 -0.98 10.44
N VAL A 229 6.57 -0.52 9.28
CA VAL A 229 5.20 -0.80 8.81
C VAL A 229 4.94 -2.30 8.69
N THR A 230 5.91 -3.06 8.20
CA THR A 230 5.81 -4.52 8.10
C THR A 230 5.70 -5.17 9.48
N ALA A 231 6.50 -4.71 10.45
CA ALA A 231 6.40 -5.19 11.83
C ALA A 231 5.07 -4.80 12.49
N GLU A 232 4.54 -3.60 12.21
CA GLU A 232 3.24 -3.16 12.69
C GLU A 232 2.09 -3.99 12.11
N VAL A 233 2.14 -4.35 10.83
CA VAL A 233 1.18 -5.27 10.22
C VAL A 233 1.13 -6.60 10.96
N LEU A 234 2.29 -7.21 11.21
CA LEU A 234 2.37 -8.46 11.96
C LEU A 234 1.79 -8.30 13.37
N ALA A 235 2.12 -7.19 14.06
CA ALA A 235 1.57 -6.89 15.37
C ALA A 235 0.05 -6.71 15.35
N GLN A 236 -0.51 -6.02 14.36
CA GLN A 236 -1.95 -5.82 14.21
C GLN A 236 -2.69 -7.13 13.91
N ILE A 237 -2.11 -8.02 13.09
CA ILE A 237 -2.66 -9.37 12.89
C ILE A 237 -2.67 -10.13 14.21
N CYS A 238 -1.56 -10.09 14.98
CA CYS A 238 -1.48 -10.73 16.29
C CYS A 238 -2.46 -10.16 17.33
N ASP A 239 -2.81 -8.88 17.22
CA ASP A 239 -3.74 -8.21 18.14
C ASP A 239 -5.22 -8.52 17.85
N SER A 240 -5.52 -9.07 16.67
CA SER A 240 -6.90 -9.43 16.31
C SER A 240 -7.48 -10.54 17.20
N GLU A 241 -8.80 -10.47 17.45
CA GLU A 241 -9.52 -11.50 18.22
C GLU A 241 -9.36 -12.90 17.62
N ASP A 242 -9.40 -13.00 16.29
CA ASP A 242 -9.27 -14.27 15.57
C ASP A 242 -7.89 -14.90 15.77
N PHE A 243 -6.81 -14.13 15.64
CA PHE A 243 -5.46 -14.63 15.90
C PHE A 243 -5.29 -15.04 17.37
N GLN A 244 -5.74 -14.22 18.32
CA GLN A 244 -5.64 -14.53 19.75
C GLN A 244 -6.38 -15.82 20.11
N THR A 245 -7.48 -16.12 19.41
CA THR A 245 -8.27 -17.34 19.61
C THR A 245 -7.63 -18.55 18.93
N HIS A 246 -6.96 -18.36 17.79
CA HIS A 246 -6.43 -19.43 16.93
C HIS A 246 -4.95 -19.24 16.51
N PRO A 247 -4.00 -18.99 17.43
CA PRO A 247 -2.64 -18.60 17.07
C PRO A 247 -1.88 -19.68 16.28
N THR A 248 -2.15 -20.95 16.54
CA THR A 248 -1.53 -22.07 15.83
C THR A 248 -2.00 -22.22 14.39
N ALA A 249 -3.11 -21.58 14.01
CA ALA A 249 -3.59 -21.56 12.64
C ALA A 249 -2.81 -20.56 11.77
N TYR A 250 -2.23 -19.54 12.39
CA TYR A 250 -1.40 -18.52 11.73
C TYR A 250 0.11 -18.80 11.83
N VAL A 251 0.54 -19.50 12.89
CA VAL A 251 1.94 -19.96 13.08
C VAL A 251 1.96 -21.48 13.01
N ALA A 252 1.64 -22.01 11.84
CA ALA A 252 1.41 -23.44 11.63
C ALA A 252 2.72 -24.18 11.36
N THR A 253 3.63 -23.55 10.61
CA THR A 253 4.83 -24.18 10.07
C THR A 253 6.05 -24.09 10.99
N ALA A 254 7.03 -24.97 10.78
CA ALA A 254 8.30 -24.92 11.50
C ALA A 254 9.15 -23.74 11.00
N GLU A 255 9.05 -23.44 9.70
CA GLU A 255 9.62 -22.28 9.04
C GLU A 255 9.11 -20.99 9.70
N ALA A 256 7.80 -20.78 9.86
CA ALA A 256 7.28 -19.57 10.52
C ALA A 256 7.82 -19.38 11.95
N ARG A 257 7.99 -20.46 12.72
CA ARG A 257 8.58 -20.36 14.07
C ARG A 257 10.05 -20.01 14.03
N GLN A 258 10.78 -20.47 13.01
CA GLN A 258 12.17 -20.11 12.79
C GLN A 258 12.28 -18.64 12.37
N ASP A 259 11.44 -18.18 11.44
CA ASP A 259 11.43 -16.80 10.98
C ASP A 259 11.10 -15.85 12.14
N LEU A 260 10.15 -16.19 13.01
CA LEU A 260 9.86 -15.42 14.25
C LEU A 260 11.09 -15.24 15.14
N ARG A 261 11.93 -16.27 15.27
CA ARG A 261 13.19 -16.15 16.03
C ARG A 261 14.18 -15.23 15.34
N VAL A 262 14.35 -15.39 14.05
CA VAL A 262 15.33 -14.62 13.28
C VAL A 262 14.95 -13.15 13.28
N ILE A 263 13.68 -12.81 13.01
CA ILE A 263 13.25 -11.40 13.03
C ILE A 263 13.34 -10.79 14.43
N GLN A 264 13.25 -11.59 15.51
CA GLN A 264 13.44 -11.07 16.86
C GLN A 264 14.83 -10.45 16.99
N GLU A 265 15.86 -11.22 16.64
CA GLU A 265 17.26 -10.85 16.79
C GLU A 265 17.69 -9.81 15.75
N GLU A 266 17.24 -9.94 14.50
CA GLU A 266 17.72 -9.12 13.38
C GLU A 266 16.93 -7.81 13.18
N VAL A 267 15.68 -7.74 13.65
CA VAL A 267 14.78 -6.61 13.35
C VAL A 267 14.15 -6.03 14.60
N LEU A 268 13.45 -6.85 15.39
CA LEU A 268 12.60 -6.34 16.47
C LEU A 268 13.41 -5.74 17.63
N ASP A 269 14.54 -6.36 18.01
CA ASP A 269 15.37 -5.88 19.12
C ASP A 269 15.88 -4.44 18.89
N ASP A 270 16.18 -4.07 17.65
CA ASP A 270 16.57 -2.70 17.29
C ASP A 270 15.36 -1.75 17.28
N LEU A 271 14.23 -2.16 16.70
CA LEU A 271 13.01 -1.33 16.65
C LEU A 271 12.47 -0.98 18.04
N VAL A 272 12.54 -1.91 18.99
CA VAL A 272 11.96 -1.75 20.34
C VAL A 272 12.84 -0.96 21.31
N THR A 273 13.98 -0.44 20.83
CA THR A 273 14.78 0.55 21.57
C THR A 273 13.98 1.83 21.81
N ASP A 274 13.07 2.17 20.88
CA ASP A 274 12.05 3.19 21.06
C ASP A 274 10.85 2.64 21.84
N LEU A 275 10.49 3.33 22.92
CA LEU A 275 9.43 2.89 23.84
C LEU A 275 8.03 2.94 23.22
N ASP A 276 7.77 3.87 22.31
CA ASP A 276 6.46 4.02 21.66
C ASP A 276 6.31 3.01 20.53
N ILE A 277 7.38 2.73 19.76
CA ILE A 277 7.41 1.57 18.84
C ILE A 277 7.19 0.28 19.62
N ARG A 278 7.88 0.08 20.75
CA ARG A 278 7.73 -1.13 21.56
C ARG A 278 6.29 -1.38 22.04
N LYS A 279 5.55 -0.32 22.37
CA LYS A 279 4.13 -0.44 22.75
C LYS A 279 3.29 -0.92 21.57
N ARG A 280 3.49 -0.36 20.38
CA ARG A 280 2.78 -0.73 19.16
C ARG A 280 3.06 -2.17 18.74
N LEU A 281 4.31 -2.63 18.88
CA LEU A 281 4.73 -3.98 18.50
C LEU A 281 4.46 -5.03 19.59
N ARG A 282 3.83 -4.66 20.71
CA ARG A 282 3.67 -5.55 21.87
C ARG A 282 2.99 -6.89 21.54
N PRO A 283 1.89 -6.94 20.75
CA PRO A 283 1.25 -8.20 20.39
C PRO A 283 2.19 -9.17 19.68
N LEU A 284 2.97 -8.69 18.71
CA LEU A 284 3.98 -9.49 18.01
C LEU A 284 5.08 -9.99 18.95
N LEU A 285 5.58 -9.13 19.83
CA LEU A 285 6.63 -9.51 20.80
C LEU A 285 6.18 -10.62 21.76
N ASP A 286 4.89 -10.68 22.09
CA ASP A 286 4.36 -11.74 22.94
C ASP A 286 4.23 -13.07 22.17
N VAL A 287 3.81 -13.02 20.90
CA VAL A 287 3.80 -14.19 19.99
C VAL A 287 5.22 -14.74 19.78
N VAL A 288 6.22 -13.87 19.58
CA VAL A 288 7.62 -14.27 19.44
C VAL A 288 8.12 -14.99 20.69
N LYS A 289 7.75 -14.56 21.90
CA LYS A 289 8.12 -15.27 23.14
C LYS A 289 7.46 -16.63 23.24
N ASP A 290 6.21 -16.74 22.83
CA ASP A 290 5.42 -17.96 22.97
C ASP A 290 5.78 -19.02 21.93
N HIS A 291 6.15 -18.60 20.71
CA HIS A 291 6.40 -19.49 19.57
C HIS A 291 7.86 -19.52 19.09
N GLY A 292 8.62 -18.44 19.29
CA GLY A 292 10.02 -18.34 18.93
C GLY A 292 10.94 -19.01 19.96
N ALA A 293 10.64 -18.88 21.26
CA ALA A 293 11.36 -19.62 22.28
C ALA A 293 11.02 -21.11 22.18
N GLY A 294 11.91 -21.91 21.60
CA GLY A 294 11.79 -23.36 21.67
C GLY A 294 11.61 -23.75 23.13
N ARG A 295 10.48 -24.38 23.48
CA ARG A 295 10.46 -25.23 24.66
C ARG A 295 11.61 -26.21 24.49
N LYS A 296 12.64 -26.05 25.33
CA LYS A 296 13.78 -26.96 25.44
C LYS A 296 13.31 -28.41 25.53
#